data_AF-A0A9D8EM09-F1
#
_entry.id   AF-A0A9D8EM09-F1
#
_cell.length_a   1.000
_cell.length_b   1.000
_cell.length_c   1.000
_cell.angle_alpha   90.00
_cell.angle_beta   90.00
_cell.angle_gamma   90.00
#
_symmetry.space_group_name_H-M   'P 1'
#
loop_
_entity.id
_entity.type
_entity.pdbx_description
1 polymer ?
#
loop_
_entity_poly.entity_id
_entity_poly.type
_entity_poly.pdbx_seq_one_letter_code
_entity_poly.pdbx_strand_id
1 'polypeptide(L)'
;MLTVIKNTLKKKNYSAAQKPGRFHYYVTVIMGVAFLLFLIIFLSSCSSLLVAPETKIDVENTAGGQENTQGDETSQDTMALEEEQKPEIDYQNVTVGAQMEGYIPSFLCTNKDNLVRIEITNTSDFVWSIERPGLVRLGYHYYGQDVDYVDYDRTSRSELPREVNPGETVSVDVLINNIENPGYYIIQIDPVLEGNDIPEDNFWFSSKGVEMIEGLCYFGPCGTQQQ
;
A
#
# COMPACT_ATOMS: atom_id res chain seq x y z
N MET A 1 5.24 -17.75 54.31
CA MET A 1 6.58 -17.89 53.69
C MET A 1 6.37 -17.92 52.19
N LEU A 2 6.30 -16.75 51.50
CA LEU A 2 7.46 -16.01 50.93
C LEU A 2 8.35 -16.97 50.13
N THR A 3 8.40 -16.92 48.80
CA THR A 3 9.19 -15.95 48.00
C THR A 3 8.88 -16.20 46.50
N VAL A 4 8.13 -15.35 45.79
CA VAL A 4 8.60 -14.24 44.92
C VAL A 4 9.82 -14.59 44.05
N ILE A 5 9.59 -15.05 42.81
CA ILE A 5 10.59 -14.97 41.73
C ILE A 5 10.14 -13.88 40.76
N LYS A 6 10.74 -12.70 40.91
CA LYS A 6 10.64 -11.60 39.95
C LYS A 6 11.60 -11.88 38.79
N ASN A 7 11.09 -12.12 37.60
CA ASN A 7 11.90 -12.10 36.39
C ASN A 7 12.07 -10.65 35.92
N THR A 8 13.23 -10.09 36.24
CA THR A 8 13.71 -8.80 35.74
C THR A 8 14.33 -9.01 34.37
N LEU A 9 13.55 -8.90 33.29
CA LEU A 9 14.12 -8.81 31.94
C LEU A 9 14.48 -7.36 31.64
N LYS A 10 15.80 -7.18 31.57
CA LYS A 10 16.58 -5.96 31.37
C LYS A 10 16.22 -5.36 30.00
N LYS A 11 15.62 -4.17 29.98
CA LYS A 11 15.52 -3.32 28.77
C LYS A 11 16.93 -3.11 28.19
N LYS A 12 17.21 -3.69 27.02
CA LYS A 12 18.38 -3.32 26.22
C LYS A 12 18.00 -2.11 25.38
N ASN A 13 18.59 -0.97 25.69
CA ASN A 13 18.55 0.23 24.87
C ASN A 13 19.36 -0.03 23.59
N TYR A 14 18.70 -0.07 22.44
CA TYR A 14 19.38 0.02 21.15
C TYR A 14 19.54 1.50 20.80
N SER A 15 20.69 2.06 21.15
CA SER A 15 21.18 3.29 20.54
C SER A 15 22.61 3.06 20.09
N ALA A 16 22.76 2.79 18.81
CA ALA A 16 24.03 2.92 18.11
C ALA A 16 23.70 3.55 16.76
N ALA A 17 23.79 4.88 16.70
CA ALA A 17 23.83 5.60 15.43
C ALA A 17 25.05 5.11 14.65
N GLN A 18 24.81 4.28 13.64
CA GLN A 18 25.84 3.72 12.79
C GLN A 18 26.41 4.86 11.94
N LYS A 19 27.66 5.25 12.19
CA LYS A 19 28.35 6.29 11.41
C LYS A 19 28.37 5.86 9.93
N PRO A 20 27.97 6.71 8.97
CA PRO A 20 27.93 6.33 7.57
C PRO A 20 29.33 5.96 7.09
N GLY A 21 29.45 4.79 6.46
CA GLY A 21 30.72 4.26 5.96
C GLY A 21 31.33 5.16 4.90
N ARG A 22 32.65 5.07 4.73
CA ARG A 22 33.45 5.87 3.79
C ARG A 22 32.92 5.82 2.35
N PHE A 23 32.23 4.73 1.97
CA PHE A 23 31.55 4.57 0.69
C PHE A 23 30.33 5.50 0.52
N HIS A 24 29.51 5.67 1.57
CA HIS A 24 28.37 6.58 1.57
C HIS A 24 28.82 8.04 1.36
N TYR A 25 29.96 8.42 1.94
CA TYR A 25 30.53 9.75 1.75
C TYR A 25 30.89 10.03 0.28
N TYR A 26 31.55 9.09 -0.40
CA TYR A 26 31.89 9.26 -1.82
C TYR A 26 30.65 9.35 -2.71
N VAL A 27 29.62 8.55 -2.46
CA VAL A 27 28.35 8.62 -3.21
C VAL A 27 27.67 9.98 -3.02
N THR A 28 27.59 10.49 -1.79
CA THR A 28 26.99 11.81 -1.52
C THR A 28 27.75 12.96 -2.19
N VAL A 29 29.09 12.91 -2.21
CA VAL A 29 29.92 13.94 -2.86
C VAL A 29 29.75 13.91 -4.38
N ILE A 30 29.73 12.72 -4.98
CA ILE A 30 29.55 12.56 -6.43
C ILE A 30 28.17 13.07 -6.87
N MET A 31 27.11 12.72 -6.14
CA MET A 31 25.76 13.19 -6.42
C MET A 31 25.63 14.71 -6.28
N GLY A 32 26.28 15.31 -5.29
CA GLY A 32 26.29 16.77 -5.11
C GLY A 32 27.01 17.52 -6.23
N VAL A 33 28.13 17.00 -6.72
CA VAL A 33 28.87 17.59 -7.85
C VAL A 33 28.08 17.46 -9.16
N ALA A 34 27.43 16.32 -9.40
CA ALA A 34 26.60 16.12 -10.58
C ALA A 34 25.39 17.09 -10.61
N PHE A 35 24.75 17.32 -9.46
CA PHE A 35 23.64 18.26 -9.34
C PHE A 35 24.06 19.71 -9.60
N LEU A 36 25.21 20.13 -9.07
CA LEU A 36 25.78 21.46 -9.34
C LEU A 36 26.10 21.67 -10.82
N LEU A 37 26.66 20.66 -11.50
CA LEU A 37 26.92 20.71 -12.93
C LEU A 37 25.63 20.79 -13.75
N PHE A 38 24.57 20.08 -13.34
CA PHE A 38 23.27 20.11 -14.00
C PHE A 38 22.59 21.49 -13.87
N LEU A 39 22.67 22.13 -12.69
CA LEU A 39 22.16 23.49 -12.49
C LEU A 39 22.86 24.53 -13.37
N ILE A 40 24.17 24.40 -13.57
CA ILE A 40 24.94 25.31 -14.45
C ILE A 40 24.49 25.17 -15.92
N ILE A 41 24.16 23.95 -16.35
CA ILE A 41 23.67 23.70 -17.72
C ILE A 41 22.27 24.29 -17.91
N PHE A 42 21.37 24.14 -16.92
CA PHE A 42 20.02 24.69 -16.98
C PHE A 42 19.98 26.22 -16.96
N LEU A 43 20.89 26.89 -16.26
CA LEU A 43 20.97 28.35 -16.24
C LEU A 43 21.53 28.96 -17.52
N SER A 44 22.20 28.16 -18.38
CA SER A 44 22.77 28.62 -19.66
C SER A 44 21.75 28.65 -20.80
N SER A 45 20.57 28.04 -20.65
CA SER A 45 19.56 27.92 -21.72
C SER A 45 18.51 29.03 -21.78
N CYS A 46 18.53 30.03 -20.89
CA CYS A 46 17.62 31.17 -20.96
C CYS A 46 18.27 32.37 -21.66
N SER A 47 18.44 32.30 -22.98
CA SER A 47 18.70 33.49 -23.80
C SER A 47 18.25 33.25 -25.23
N SER A 48 16.94 33.13 -25.44
CA SER A 48 16.28 33.33 -26.74
C SER A 48 14.76 33.39 -26.56
N LEU A 49 14.20 34.53 -26.13
CA LEU A 49 12.83 34.89 -26.51
C LEU A 49 12.61 36.40 -26.32
N LEU A 50 12.62 37.14 -27.42
CA LEU A 50 12.02 38.48 -27.51
C LEU A 50 11.33 38.59 -28.87
N VAL A 51 10.00 38.43 -28.90
CA VAL A 51 9.10 39.15 -29.81
C VAL A 51 7.78 39.40 -29.06
N ALA A 52 7.33 40.65 -29.09
CA ALA A 52 6.21 41.24 -28.35
C ALA A 52 4.85 41.05 -29.06
N PRO A 53 3.71 41.41 -28.43
CA PRO A 53 2.36 41.21 -28.96
C PRO A 53 1.72 42.48 -29.54
N GLU A 54 0.93 42.34 -30.60
CA GLU A 54 -0.07 43.30 -31.09
C GLU A 54 -1.22 42.50 -31.72
N THR A 55 -2.49 42.90 -31.84
CA THR A 55 -3.45 43.83 -31.21
C THR A 55 -4.85 43.27 -31.59
N LYS A 56 -5.93 43.77 -30.97
CA LYS A 56 -7.31 43.24 -30.99
C LYS A 56 -8.18 43.76 -32.18
N ILE A 57 -9.43 43.23 -32.24
CA ILE A 57 -10.73 43.81 -32.72
C ILE A 57 -11.06 43.59 -34.22
N ASP A 58 -12.27 43.26 -34.70
CA ASP A 58 -13.58 42.76 -34.20
C ASP A 58 -14.49 42.49 -35.46
N VAL A 59 -15.69 41.91 -35.25
CA VAL A 59 -17.00 42.23 -35.92
C VAL A 59 -17.56 41.38 -37.11
N GLU A 60 -18.82 40.95 -36.86
CA GLU A 60 -20.02 40.61 -37.69
C GLU A 60 -19.95 39.63 -38.88
N ASN A 61 -20.73 38.53 -38.90
CA ASN A 61 -22.21 38.34 -38.94
C ASN A 61 -22.81 38.49 -40.36
N THR A 62 -23.43 37.41 -40.86
CA THR A 62 -24.79 37.36 -41.46
C THR A 62 -24.94 36.39 -42.65
N ALA A 63 -26.07 35.67 -42.60
CA ALA A 63 -26.80 34.95 -43.65
C ALA A 63 -26.21 33.62 -44.13
N GLY A 64 -26.97 32.54 -44.26
CA GLY A 64 -28.42 32.34 -44.17
C GLY A 64 -28.77 31.02 -44.87
N GLY A 65 -29.94 30.45 -44.57
CA GLY A 65 -30.53 29.38 -45.38
C GLY A 65 -31.00 28.16 -44.58
N GLN A 66 -32.29 28.15 -44.22
CA GLN A 66 -33.04 26.96 -43.85
C GLN A 66 -33.29 26.07 -45.08
N GLU A 67 -33.33 24.75 -44.91
CA GLU A 67 -34.41 23.94 -45.50
C GLU A 67 -34.68 22.67 -44.66
N ASN A 68 -35.98 22.39 -44.49
CA ASN A 68 -36.59 21.37 -43.63
C ASN A 68 -36.38 19.94 -44.16
N THR A 69 -36.43 18.93 -43.28
CA THR A 69 -37.35 17.77 -43.43
C THR A 69 -37.53 17.08 -42.08
N GLN A 70 -38.79 16.80 -41.75
CA GLN A 70 -39.27 16.19 -40.52
C GLN A 70 -39.54 14.70 -40.72
N GLY A 71 -39.21 13.90 -39.70
CA GLY A 71 -39.84 12.62 -39.41
C GLY A 71 -38.98 11.39 -39.69
N ASP A 72 -38.39 10.81 -38.64
CA ASP A 72 -38.71 9.42 -38.30
C ASP A 72 -38.45 9.20 -36.81
N GLU A 73 -39.47 8.71 -36.11
CA GLU A 73 -39.39 8.32 -34.72
C GLU A 73 -38.72 6.94 -34.69
N THR A 74 -37.55 6.84 -34.07
CA THR A 74 -37.12 5.56 -33.52
C THR A 74 -36.64 5.82 -32.12
N SER A 75 -37.54 5.52 -31.19
CA SER A 75 -37.33 5.37 -29.77
C SER A 75 -36.15 4.43 -29.55
N GLN A 76 -34.96 4.99 -29.35
CA GLN A 76 -33.92 4.27 -28.64
C GLN A 76 -34.06 4.68 -27.19
N ASP A 77 -34.80 3.83 -26.48
CA ASP A 77 -34.74 3.70 -25.03
C ASP A 77 -33.30 3.35 -24.66
N THR A 78 -32.44 4.38 -24.62
CA THR A 78 -31.13 4.29 -24.00
C THR A 78 -31.39 4.29 -22.51
N MET A 79 -31.54 3.09 -21.94
CA MET A 79 -31.25 2.87 -20.54
C MET A 79 -29.78 3.25 -20.36
N ALA A 80 -29.55 4.52 -20.01
CA ALA A 80 -28.28 4.95 -19.47
C ALA A 80 -28.07 4.10 -18.22
N LEU A 81 -27.12 3.16 -18.31
CA LEU A 81 -26.49 2.63 -17.12
C LEU A 81 -25.82 3.85 -16.50
N GLU A 82 -26.49 4.46 -15.52
CA GLU A 82 -25.89 5.48 -14.67
C GLU A 82 -24.69 4.81 -14.01
N GLU A 83 -23.49 5.02 -14.57
CA GLU A 83 -22.25 4.64 -13.90
C GLU A 83 -22.27 5.38 -12.56
N GLU A 84 -22.51 4.65 -11.47
CA GLU A 84 -22.39 5.20 -10.12
C GLU A 84 -20.97 5.71 -9.96
N GLN A 85 -20.80 7.03 -10.07
CA GLN A 85 -19.51 7.68 -9.93
C GLN A 85 -19.09 7.58 -8.45
N LYS A 86 -18.27 6.56 -8.12
CA LYS A 86 -17.68 6.38 -6.79
C LYS A 86 -16.88 7.64 -6.43
N PRO A 87 -17.01 8.17 -5.20
CA PRO A 87 -16.28 9.37 -4.81
C PRO A 87 -14.77 9.14 -4.91
N GLU A 88 -14.05 10.13 -5.44
CA GLU A 88 -12.59 10.15 -5.43
C GLU A 88 -12.10 10.34 -3.98
N ILE A 89 -11.21 9.46 -3.51
CA ILE A 89 -10.71 9.46 -2.13
C ILE A 89 -9.27 9.99 -2.12
N ASP A 90 -9.01 11.03 -1.33
CA ASP A 90 -7.66 11.54 -1.08
C ASP A 90 -6.97 10.73 0.03
N TYR A 91 -6.30 9.64 -0.37
CA TYR A 91 -5.67 8.70 0.56
C TYR A 91 -4.53 9.31 1.41
N GLN A 92 -4.06 10.52 1.12
CA GLN A 92 -3.06 11.21 1.95
C GLN A 92 -3.67 11.86 3.20
N ASN A 93 -4.95 12.24 3.13
CA ASN A 93 -5.63 13.01 4.17
C ASN A 93 -6.77 12.27 4.88
N VAL A 94 -6.98 10.99 4.57
CA VAL A 94 -7.97 10.12 5.25
C VAL A 94 -7.52 9.66 6.63
N THR A 95 -8.49 9.36 7.48
CA THR A 95 -8.25 8.62 8.72
C THR A 95 -8.20 7.14 8.43
N VAL A 96 -7.00 6.57 8.50
CA VAL A 96 -6.77 5.13 8.31
C VAL A 96 -6.95 4.39 9.63
N GLY A 97 -7.71 3.30 9.62
CA GLY A 97 -7.90 2.47 10.81
C GLY A 97 -8.36 1.06 10.48
N ALA A 98 -7.81 0.08 11.20
CA ALA A 98 -8.32 -1.28 11.24
C ALA A 98 -8.29 -1.82 12.68
N GLN A 99 -9.25 -2.66 13.03
CA GLN A 99 -9.19 -3.50 14.22
C GLN A 99 -9.16 -4.96 13.77
N MET A 100 -8.15 -5.71 14.22
CA MET A 100 -7.97 -7.11 13.85
C MET A 100 -8.07 -8.03 15.06
N GLU A 101 -8.76 -9.15 14.89
CA GLU A 101 -8.88 -10.22 15.88
C GLU A 101 -8.43 -11.55 15.27
N GLY A 102 -7.64 -12.32 16.03
CA GLY A 102 -7.04 -13.56 15.56
C GLY A 102 -5.72 -13.83 16.28
N TYR A 103 -4.99 -14.85 15.82
CA TYR A 103 -3.68 -15.16 16.33
C TYR A 103 -2.83 -15.86 15.28
N ILE A 104 -1.51 -15.70 15.37
CA ILE A 104 -0.56 -16.50 14.59
C ILE A 104 -0.41 -17.88 15.26
N PRO A 105 -0.66 -19.00 14.57
CA PRO A 105 -0.37 -20.32 15.10
C PRO A 105 1.10 -20.47 15.50
N SER A 106 1.39 -21.24 16.55
CA SER A 106 2.77 -21.46 16.99
C SER A 106 3.57 -22.38 16.07
N PHE A 107 2.93 -23.03 15.10
CA PHE A 107 3.55 -23.92 14.12
C PHE A 107 2.90 -23.76 12.75
N LEU A 108 3.71 -23.60 11.71
CA LEU A 108 3.30 -23.56 10.31
C LEU A 108 4.27 -24.38 9.44
N CYS A 109 3.81 -24.80 8.27
CA CYS A 109 4.57 -25.62 7.34
C CYS A 109 5.59 -24.79 6.56
N THR A 110 6.84 -25.25 6.47
CA THR A 110 7.78 -24.75 5.45
C THR A 110 7.38 -25.26 4.06
N ASN A 111 7.72 -24.48 3.03
CA ASN A 111 7.51 -24.84 1.61
C ASN A 111 6.05 -25.19 1.26
N LYS A 112 5.10 -24.54 1.93
CA LYS A 112 3.65 -24.73 1.76
C LYS A 112 2.93 -23.40 1.91
N ASP A 113 1.73 -23.37 1.36
CA ASP A 113 0.75 -22.35 1.65
C ASP A 113 0.12 -22.62 3.02
N ASN A 114 0.23 -21.66 3.92
CA ASN A 114 -0.42 -21.67 5.23
C ASN A 114 -1.53 -20.63 5.23
N LEU A 115 -2.73 -21.00 5.66
CA LEU A 115 -3.85 -20.08 5.78
C LEU A 115 -4.10 -19.78 7.26
N VAL A 116 -4.03 -18.50 7.62
CA VAL A 116 -4.35 -18.00 8.96
C VAL A 116 -5.61 -17.15 8.89
N ARG A 117 -6.68 -17.65 9.51
CA ARG A 117 -7.96 -16.94 9.59
C ARG A 117 -7.86 -15.79 10.59
N ILE A 118 -8.26 -14.60 10.17
CA ILE A 118 -8.46 -13.43 11.04
C ILE A 118 -9.84 -12.81 10.79
N GLU A 119 -10.36 -12.11 11.77
CA GLU A 119 -11.44 -11.15 11.60
C GLU A 119 -10.85 -9.74 11.53
N ILE A 120 -11.30 -8.93 10.58
CA ILE A 120 -10.84 -7.55 10.43
C ILE A 120 -12.03 -6.61 10.28
N THR A 121 -12.01 -5.54 11.06
CA THR A 121 -13.01 -4.48 11.05
C THR A 121 -12.41 -3.22 10.43
N ASN A 122 -13.12 -2.63 9.47
CA ASN A 122 -12.75 -1.33 8.92
C ASN A 122 -13.10 -0.23 9.92
N THR A 123 -12.10 0.45 10.47
CA THR A 123 -12.28 1.61 11.35
C THR A 123 -11.74 2.90 10.72
N SER A 124 -11.49 2.88 9.42
CA SER A 124 -11.19 4.07 8.62
C SER A 124 -12.45 4.93 8.41
N ASP A 125 -12.28 6.14 7.89
CA ASP A 125 -13.37 7.00 7.43
C ASP A 125 -13.75 6.80 5.95
N PHE A 126 -13.20 5.76 5.30
CA PHE A 126 -13.43 5.43 3.89
C PHE A 126 -13.67 3.93 3.68
N VAL A 127 -14.31 3.58 2.55
CA VAL A 127 -14.57 2.20 2.14
C VAL A 127 -13.26 1.53 1.72
N TRP A 128 -12.99 0.34 2.22
CA TRP A 128 -11.91 -0.49 1.70
C TRP A 128 -12.34 -1.13 0.39
N SER A 129 -11.74 -0.66 -0.70
CA SER A 129 -12.00 -1.12 -2.07
C SER A 129 -11.32 -2.47 -2.33
N ILE A 130 -11.95 -3.31 -3.15
CA ILE A 130 -11.31 -4.49 -3.78
C ILE A 130 -10.88 -4.21 -5.23
N GLU A 131 -11.06 -2.98 -5.68
CA GLU A 131 -10.70 -2.51 -7.01
C GLU A 131 -9.78 -1.30 -6.93
N ARG A 132 -9.10 -0.99 -8.03
CA ARG A 132 -8.25 0.20 -8.15
C ARG A 132 -9.09 1.42 -8.53
N PRO A 133 -8.69 2.63 -8.09
CA PRO A 133 -7.56 2.94 -7.21
C PRO A 133 -7.86 2.66 -5.72
N GLY A 134 -6.80 2.46 -4.92
CA GLY A 134 -6.89 2.28 -3.47
C GLY A 134 -7.43 0.92 -3.02
N LEU A 135 -6.94 -0.13 -3.66
CA LEU A 135 -7.19 -1.51 -3.30
C LEU A 135 -6.62 -1.80 -1.91
N VAL A 136 -7.43 -2.37 -1.01
CA VAL A 136 -6.98 -2.85 0.29
C VAL A 136 -6.80 -4.36 0.27
N ARG A 137 -5.64 -4.83 0.71
CA ARG A 137 -5.31 -6.27 0.86
C ARG A 137 -4.64 -6.54 2.19
N LEU A 138 -4.55 -7.81 2.57
CA LEU A 138 -3.82 -8.25 3.75
C LEU A 138 -2.46 -8.78 3.33
N GLY A 139 -1.39 -8.15 3.81
CA GLY A 139 -0.03 -8.68 3.70
C GLY A 139 0.46 -9.23 5.03
N TYR A 140 1.68 -9.77 5.00
CA TYR A 140 2.39 -10.10 6.22
C TYR A 140 3.86 -9.69 6.12
N HIS A 141 4.50 -9.50 7.26
CA HIS A 141 5.94 -9.34 7.40
C HIS A 141 6.48 -10.51 8.22
N TYR A 142 7.75 -10.85 7.99
CA TYR A 142 8.41 -11.82 8.83
C TYR A 142 9.90 -11.55 9.00
N TYR A 143 10.38 -11.90 10.18
CA TYR A 143 11.81 -11.89 10.49
C TYR A 143 12.17 -13.08 11.37
N GLY A 144 13.29 -13.71 11.03
CA GLY A 144 13.82 -14.85 11.76
C GLY A 144 14.45 -14.42 13.08
N GLN A 145 14.14 -15.14 14.15
CA GLN A 145 14.90 -15.02 15.40
C GLN A 145 16.15 -15.89 15.39
N ASP A 146 16.04 -17.09 14.83
CA ASP A 146 17.11 -18.08 14.76
C ASP A 146 17.74 -18.21 13.38
N VAL A 147 17.26 -17.41 12.42
CA VAL A 147 17.80 -17.33 11.05
C VAL A 147 18.04 -15.87 10.69
N ASP A 148 19.14 -15.60 10.00
CA ASP A 148 19.46 -14.25 9.49
C ASP A 148 18.63 -13.98 8.22
N TYR A 149 17.32 -13.79 8.40
CA TYR A 149 16.38 -13.60 7.30
C TYR A 149 15.29 -12.61 7.70
N VAL A 150 15.12 -11.55 6.90
CA VAL A 150 14.08 -10.54 7.07
C VAL A 150 13.51 -10.23 5.69
N ASP A 151 12.20 -10.37 5.52
CA ASP A 151 11.50 -9.85 4.34
C ASP A 151 10.26 -9.09 4.79
N TYR A 152 10.21 -7.82 4.38
CA TYR A 152 9.20 -6.87 4.81
C TYR A 152 8.21 -6.53 3.69
N ASP A 153 8.49 -6.81 2.42
CA ASP A 153 7.64 -6.26 1.34
C ASP A 153 7.34 -7.23 0.19
N ARG A 154 8.06 -8.34 0.08
CA ARG A 154 7.88 -9.30 -1.04
C ARG A 154 7.01 -10.50 -0.67
N THR A 155 6.16 -10.31 0.33
CA THR A 155 5.21 -11.33 0.79
C THR A 155 3.96 -11.37 -0.08
N SER A 156 3.23 -12.48 0.01
CA SER A 156 1.94 -12.61 -0.68
C SER A 156 0.92 -11.59 -0.14
N ARG A 157 -0.13 -11.35 -0.94
CA ARG A 157 -1.28 -10.52 -0.56
C ARG A 157 -2.54 -11.39 -0.59
N SER A 158 -3.31 -11.38 0.49
CA SER A 158 -4.65 -11.95 0.53
C SER A 158 -5.69 -10.88 0.21
N GLU A 159 -6.67 -11.23 -0.61
CA GLU A 159 -7.77 -10.35 -0.98
C GLU A 159 -8.84 -10.28 0.11
N LEU A 160 -9.50 -9.14 0.22
CA LEU A 160 -10.75 -9.04 0.98
C LEU A 160 -11.86 -9.76 0.20
N PRO A 161 -12.81 -10.44 0.88
CA PRO A 161 -13.87 -11.19 0.21
C PRO A 161 -14.90 -10.30 -0.51
N ARG A 162 -14.93 -9.01 -0.18
CA ARG A 162 -15.80 -7.97 -0.72
C ARG A 162 -15.28 -6.60 -0.29
N GLU A 163 -15.84 -5.52 -0.83
CA GLU A 163 -15.66 -4.18 -0.26
C GLU A 163 -16.14 -4.16 1.20
N VAL A 164 -15.46 -3.37 2.04
CA VAL A 164 -15.77 -3.27 3.48
C VAL A 164 -16.03 -1.82 3.84
N ASN A 165 -17.28 -1.49 4.17
CA ASN A 165 -17.65 -0.14 4.58
C ASN A 165 -17.09 0.19 5.98
N PRO A 166 -16.92 1.48 6.34
CA PRO A 166 -16.61 1.88 7.71
C PRO A 166 -17.54 1.22 8.74
N GLY A 167 -16.95 0.59 9.76
CA GLY A 167 -17.64 -0.13 10.82
C GLY A 167 -17.99 -1.59 10.52
N GLU A 168 -17.77 -2.08 9.30
CA GLU A 168 -18.03 -3.48 8.95
C GLU A 168 -16.85 -4.40 9.27
N THR A 169 -17.18 -5.66 9.57
CA THR A 169 -16.21 -6.74 9.84
C THR A 169 -16.30 -7.82 8.78
N VAL A 170 -15.16 -8.39 8.39
CA VAL A 170 -15.06 -9.56 7.51
C VAL A 170 -14.02 -10.57 8.01
N SER A 171 -14.27 -11.84 7.72
CA SER A 171 -13.29 -12.91 7.88
C SER A 171 -12.35 -12.98 6.67
N VAL A 172 -11.04 -13.09 6.90
CA VAL A 172 -10.03 -13.24 5.84
C VAL A 172 -9.12 -14.43 6.15
N ASP A 173 -8.87 -15.28 5.16
CA ASP A 173 -7.84 -16.31 5.23
C ASP A 173 -6.52 -15.73 4.66
N VAL A 174 -5.60 -15.36 5.56
CA VAL A 174 -4.32 -14.75 5.21
C VAL A 174 -3.33 -15.83 4.78
N LEU A 175 -2.82 -15.70 3.55
CA LEU A 175 -1.86 -16.61 2.95
C LEU A 175 -0.44 -16.27 3.40
N ILE A 176 0.15 -17.16 4.19
CA ILE A 176 1.55 -17.11 4.62
C ILE A 176 2.30 -18.24 3.90
N ASN A 177 3.17 -17.88 2.97
CA ASN A 177 3.93 -18.82 2.15
C ASN A 177 5.38 -18.38 1.94
N ASN A 178 6.11 -19.08 1.07
CA ASN A 178 7.50 -18.76 0.71
C ASN A 178 8.49 -18.74 1.89
N ILE A 179 8.13 -19.39 3.01
CA ILE A 179 9.06 -19.62 4.13
C ILE A 179 9.66 -21.02 3.97
N GLU A 180 10.88 -21.05 3.44
CA GLU A 180 11.54 -22.29 3.03
C GLU A 180 12.44 -22.88 4.12
N ASN A 181 13.00 -22.02 4.97
CA ASN A 181 13.93 -22.39 6.02
C ASN A 181 13.18 -22.69 7.32
N PRO A 182 13.40 -23.86 7.95
CA PRO A 182 12.86 -24.12 9.27
C PRO A 182 13.46 -23.20 10.34
N GLY A 183 12.66 -22.82 11.33
CA GLY A 183 13.12 -21.96 12.42
C GLY A 183 11.99 -21.18 13.08
N TYR A 184 12.35 -20.40 14.10
CA TYR A 184 11.41 -19.47 14.73
C TYR A 184 11.41 -18.12 14.02
N TYR A 185 10.22 -17.66 13.69
CA TYR A 185 9.95 -16.39 13.04
C TYR A 185 8.93 -15.60 13.84
N ILE A 186 9.09 -14.28 13.88
CA ILE A 186 7.96 -13.41 14.18
C ILE A 186 7.21 -13.15 12.89
N ILE A 187 5.92 -13.40 12.90
CA ILE A 187 5.00 -13.06 11.82
C ILE A 187 4.15 -11.88 12.26
N GLN A 188 3.98 -10.92 11.37
CA GLN A 188 3.11 -9.76 11.56
C GLN A 188 2.12 -9.71 10.39
N ILE A 189 0.83 -9.66 10.64
CA ILE A 189 -0.19 -9.42 9.61
C ILE A 189 -0.55 -7.95 9.61
N ASP A 190 -0.49 -7.32 8.44
CA ASP A 190 -0.70 -5.89 8.25
C ASP A 190 -1.55 -5.64 7.00
N PRO A 191 -2.65 -4.88 7.10
CA PRO A 191 -3.36 -4.39 5.93
C PRO A 191 -2.49 -3.43 5.13
N VAL A 192 -2.65 -3.45 3.81
CA VAL A 192 -1.96 -2.54 2.89
C VAL A 192 -2.99 -1.88 2.00
N LEU A 193 -2.88 -0.57 1.87
CA LEU A 193 -3.55 0.19 0.83
C LEU A 193 -2.58 0.31 -0.34
N GLU A 194 -2.98 -0.15 -1.51
CA GLU A 194 -2.12 -0.15 -2.67
C GLU A 194 -2.89 -0.01 -3.98
N GLY A 195 -2.14 0.03 -5.07
CA GLY A 195 -2.69 0.12 -6.40
C GLY A 195 -3.40 1.42 -6.72
N ASN A 196 -3.05 2.49 -6.00
CA ASN A 196 -3.31 3.85 -6.42
C ASN A 196 -2.53 4.17 -7.69
N ASP A 197 -3.03 5.17 -8.42
CA ASP A 197 -2.36 5.71 -9.61
C ASP A 197 -1.04 6.43 -9.24
N ILE A 198 -1.00 7.01 -8.03
CA ILE A 198 0.17 7.65 -7.44
C ILE A 198 0.83 6.65 -6.47
N PRO A 199 2.04 6.13 -6.76
CA PRO A 199 2.69 5.12 -5.92
C PRO A 199 2.93 5.56 -4.47
N GLU A 200 3.12 6.86 -4.24
CA GLU A 200 3.33 7.47 -2.91
C GLU A 200 2.08 7.40 -2.02
N ASP A 201 0.91 7.11 -2.60
CA ASP A 201 -0.35 6.90 -1.89
C ASP A 201 -0.51 5.46 -1.41
N ASN A 202 0.39 4.54 -1.83
CA ASN A 202 0.40 3.18 -1.33
C ASN A 202 1.10 3.14 0.04
N PHE A 203 0.49 2.51 1.03
CA PHE A 203 1.06 2.39 2.37
C PHE A 203 0.54 1.18 3.13
N TRP A 204 1.38 0.71 4.05
CA TRP A 204 1.00 -0.22 5.11
C TRP A 204 0.19 0.50 6.18
N PHE A 205 -0.86 -0.12 6.71
CA PHE A 205 -1.69 0.49 7.75
C PHE A 205 -0.87 0.70 9.05
N SER A 206 0.09 -0.17 9.35
CA SER A 206 1.03 0.03 10.46
C SER A 206 1.84 1.33 10.35
N SER A 207 2.17 1.80 9.14
CA SER A 207 2.86 3.08 8.94
C SER A 207 2.00 4.30 9.34
N LYS A 208 0.68 4.10 9.44
CA LYS A 208 -0.31 5.08 9.91
C LYS A 208 -0.72 4.84 11.37
N GLY A 209 -0.07 3.90 12.06
CA GLY A 209 -0.25 3.64 13.50
C GLY A 209 -1.30 2.57 13.84
N VAL A 210 -1.78 1.81 12.86
CA VAL A 210 -2.67 0.67 13.10
C VAL A 210 -1.87 -0.50 13.69
N GLU A 211 -2.43 -1.16 14.71
CA GLU A 211 -1.79 -2.31 15.35
C GLU A 211 -1.87 -3.56 14.46
N MET A 212 -0.75 -4.28 14.33
CA MET A 212 -0.66 -5.55 13.60
C MET A 212 -1.01 -6.74 14.50
N ILE A 213 -1.53 -7.83 13.92
CA ILE A 213 -1.48 -9.13 14.62
C ILE A 213 -0.06 -9.65 14.54
N GLU A 214 0.58 -9.86 15.69
CA GLU A 214 1.94 -10.40 15.78
C GLU A 214 1.97 -11.72 16.55
N GLY A 215 2.81 -12.66 16.12
CA GLY A 215 3.09 -13.85 16.92
C GLY A 215 4.36 -14.60 16.53
N LEU A 216 4.95 -15.27 17.51
CA LEU A 216 6.07 -16.19 17.34
C LEU A 216 5.57 -17.52 16.79
N CYS A 217 6.09 -17.91 15.63
CA CYS A 217 5.73 -19.15 14.94
C CYS A 217 6.99 -19.95 14.59
N TYR A 218 6.96 -21.25 14.87
CA TYR A 218 7.95 -22.18 14.35
C TYR A 218 7.54 -22.68 12.96
N PHE A 219 8.37 -22.48 11.95
CA PHE A 219 8.22 -23.07 10.64
C PHE A 219 8.99 -24.38 10.58
N GLY A 220 8.32 -25.47 10.19
CA GLY A 220 8.94 -26.79 10.09
C GLY A 220 8.34 -27.66 8.98
N PRO A 221 8.97 -28.80 8.67
CA PRO A 221 8.42 -29.73 7.71
C PRO A 221 7.09 -30.29 8.22
N CYS A 222 6.06 -30.22 7.39
CA CYS A 222 4.79 -30.87 7.68
C CYS A 222 4.87 -32.35 7.35
N GLY A 223 4.34 -33.19 8.25
CA GLY A 223 4.26 -34.63 8.02
C GLY A 223 3.48 -34.91 6.74
N THR A 224 4.02 -35.77 5.88
CA THR A 224 3.20 -36.39 4.82
C THR A 224 2.17 -37.26 5.52
N GLN A 225 0.89 -36.89 5.42
CA GLN A 225 -0.18 -37.83 5.68
C GLN A 225 0.05 -39.01 4.74
N GLN A 226 0.48 -40.15 5.28
CA GLN A 226 0.55 -41.40 4.52
C GLN A 226 -0.90 -41.76 4.19
N GLN A 227 -1.25 -41.66 2.90
CA GLN A 227 -2.46 -42.26 2.36
C GLN A 227 -2.31 -43.77 2.31
#